data_AF-A0A7U9RAZ3-F1
#
_entry.id   AF-A0A7U9RAZ3-F1
#
_cell.length_a   1.000
_cell.length_b   1.000
_cell.length_c   1.000
_cell.angle_alpha   90.00
_cell.angle_beta   90.00
_cell.angle_gamma   90.00
#
_symmetry.space_group_name_H-M   'P 1'
#
loop_
_entity.id
_entity.type
_entity.pdbx_description
1 polymer ?
#
loop_
_entity_poly.entity_id
_entity_poly.type
_entity_poly.pdbx_seq_one_letter_code
_entity_poly.pdbx_strand_id
1 'polypeptide(L)' 'MGLLKGRKATCYPSCEDGLTGAEYLTDRVVTDGNITTSRGVGTAIPFGLSLIEQLFGKEKSEEIRKSIIYGH' A
#
# COMPACT_ATOMS: atom_id res chain seq x y z
N MET A 1 17.74 -3.18 6.90
CA MET A 1 17.76 -4.14 5.76
C MET A 1 17.49 -3.35 4.49
N GLY A 2 18.38 -3.39 3.47
CA GLY A 2 18.32 -2.52 2.27
C GLY A 2 17.27 -2.93 1.22
N LEU A 3 16.13 -3.50 1.64
CA LEU A 3 15.10 -4.08 0.76
C LEU A 3 14.43 -3.05 -0.15
N LEU A 4 14.41 -1.78 0.28
CA LEU A 4 13.75 -0.69 -0.43
C LEU A 4 14.72 0.16 -1.27
N LYS A 5 16.00 -0.20 -1.32
CA LYS A 5 17.00 0.59 -2.05
C LYS A 5 16.65 0.64 -3.55
N GLY A 6 16.43 1.84 -4.08
CA GLY A 6 16.03 2.07 -5.47
C GLY A 6 14.59 1.66 -5.78
N ARG A 7 13.75 1.43 -4.76
CA ARG A 7 12.34 1.05 -4.91
C ARG A 7 11.43 2.17 -4.46
N LYS A 8 10.21 2.21 -4.99
CA LYS A 8 9.16 3.12 -4.52
C LYS A 8 8.53 2.59 -3.25
N ALA A 9 8.39 3.44 -2.25
CA ALA A 9 7.76 3.08 -1.00
C ALA A 9 7.08 4.28 -0.34
N THR A 10 6.15 3.99 0.56
CA THR A 10 5.56 4.96 1.47
C THR A 10 5.61 4.46 2.90
N CYS A 11 5.38 5.34 3.86
CA CYS A 11 5.36 5.01 5.29
C CYS A 11 4.43 5.94 6.06
N TYR A 12 4.30 5.69 7.35
CA TYR A 12 3.66 6.63 8.27
C TYR A 12 4.37 8.00 8.22
N PRO A 13 3.63 9.13 8.21
CA PRO A 13 4.25 10.45 8.30
C PRO A 13 5.17 10.57 9.52
N SER A 14 6.33 11.19 9.37
CA SER A 14 7.40 11.26 10.39
C SER A 14 8.20 9.96 10.57
N CYS A 15 8.07 8.98 9.67
CA CYS A 15 8.93 7.78 9.62
C CYS A 15 9.78 7.72 8.34
N GLU A 16 9.87 8.82 7.58
CA GLU A 16 10.57 8.90 6.29
C GLU A 16 12.05 8.54 6.41
N ASP A 17 12.69 8.90 7.53
CA ASP A 17 14.09 8.61 7.80
C ASP A 17 14.39 7.09 7.80
N GLY A 18 13.38 6.26 8.06
CA GLY A 18 13.48 4.80 8.00
C GLY A 18 13.47 4.21 6.58
N LEU A 19 13.09 4.98 5.57
CA LEU A 19 13.03 4.56 4.16
C LEU A 19 14.37 4.81 3.42
N THR A 20 15.50 4.57 4.08
CA THR A 20 16.83 4.86 3.52
C THR A 20 17.03 4.23 2.14
N GLY A 21 17.24 5.07 1.13
CA GLY A 21 17.51 4.66 -0.25
C GLY A 21 16.26 4.31 -1.07
N ALA A 22 15.05 4.44 -0.52
CA ALA A 22 13.81 4.33 -1.27
C ALA A 22 13.44 5.66 -1.95
N GLU A 23 12.69 5.58 -3.04
CA GLU A 23 11.93 6.71 -3.57
C GLU A 23 10.65 6.86 -2.74
N TYR A 24 10.64 7.86 -1.85
CA TYR A 24 9.49 8.11 -0.98
C TYR A 24 8.34 8.77 -1.75
N LEU A 25 7.15 8.16 -1.65
CA LEU A 25 5.90 8.67 -2.21
C LEU A 25 4.86 8.88 -1.11
N THR A 26 3.89 9.75 -1.37
CA THR A 26 2.83 10.12 -0.40
C THR A 26 1.46 9.51 -0.74
N ASP A 27 1.40 8.60 -1.69
CA ASP A 27 0.21 7.82 -2.05
C ASP A 27 -0.26 6.95 -0.89
N ARG A 28 -1.57 6.68 -0.83
CA ARG A 28 -2.16 5.85 0.25
C ARG A 28 -1.58 4.43 0.28
N VAL A 29 -1.26 3.91 -0.90
CA VAL A 29 -0.66 2.60 -1.13
C VAL A 29 0.33 2.74 -2.27
N VAL A 30 1.53 2.17 -2.10
CA VAL A 30 2.55 2.11 -3.14
C VAL A 30 2.90 0.65 -3.36
N THR A 31 2.80 0.19 -4.61
CA THR A 31 3.25 -1.14 -5.03
C THR A 31 4.40 -0.99 -6.01
N ASP A 32 5.54 -1.61 -5.69
CA ASP A 32 6.69 -1.75 -6.57
C ASP A 32 7.10 -3.23 -6.58
N GLY A 33 6.87 -3.91 -7.71
CA GLY A 33 7.04 -5.36 -7.82
C GLY A 33 6.28 -6.09 -6.71
N ASN A 34 7.00 -6.87 -5.90
CA ASN A 34 6.42 -7.65 -4.80
C ASN A 34 6.42 -6.90 -3.44
N ILE A 35 6.66 -5.59 -3.44
CA ILE A 35 6.66 -4.77 -2.22
C ILE A 35 5.46 -3.84 -2.27
N THR A 36 4.53 -4.02 -1.34
CA THR A 36 3.41 -3.09 -1.13
C THR A 36 3.55 -2.43 0.23
N THR A 37 3.52 -1.10 0.26
CA THR A 37 3.61 -0.28 1.48
C THR A 37 2.42 0.68 1.59
N SER A 38 2.13 1.17 2.80
CA SER A 38 1.01 2.07 3.07
C SER A 38 1.33 3.09 4.16
N ARG A 39 0.50 4.15 4.28
CA ARG A 39 0.77 5.35 5.09
C ARG A 39 0.25 5.34 6.52
N GLY A 40 -0.36 4.25 6.96
CA GLY A 40 -0.84 4.09 8.33
C GLY A 40 -2.31 3.71 8.42
N VAL A 41 -2.91 3.91 9.58
CA VAL A 41 -4.26 3.39 9.88
C VAL A 41 -5.35 3.99 8.97
N GLY A 42 -5.24 5.26 8.59
CA GLY A 42 -6.19 5.92 7.67
C GLY A 42 -6.18 5.32 6.26
N THR A 43 -5.19 4.50 5.93
CA THR A 43 -5.04 3.84 4.63
C THR A 43 -5.11 2.31 4.73
N ALA A 44 -5.57 1.77 5.87
CA ALA A 44 -5.68 0.33 6.08
C ALA A 44 -6.64 -0.35 5.09
N ILE A 45 -7.81 0.25 4.82
CA ILE A 45 -8.76 -0.30 3.85
C ILE A 45 -8.19 -0.31 2.42
N PRO A 46 -7.70 0.80 1.85
CA PRO A 46 -7.13 0.76 0.49
C PRO A 46 -5.90 -0.15 0.40
N PHE A 47 -5.11 -0.28 1.48
CA PHE A 47 -4.01 -1.25 1.54
C PHE A 47 -4.50 -2.69 1.47
N GLY A 48 -5.50 -3.06 2.29
CA GLY A 48 -6.10 -4.40 2.25
C GLY A 48 -6.71 -4.73 0.89
N LEU A 49 -7.43 -3.78 0.27
CA LEU A 49 -8.00 -3.96 -1.08
C LEU A 49 -6.92 -4.14 -2.15
N SER A 50 -5.80 -3.41 -2.05
CA SER A 50 -4.67 -3.59 -2.96
C SER A 50 -4.03 -4.97 -2.82
N LEU A 51 -3.90 -5.50 -1.60
CA LEU A 51 -3.39 -6.85 -1.37
C LEU A 51 -4.35 -7.92 -1.90
N ILE A 52 -5.66 -7.75 -1.68
CA ILE A 52 -6.67 -8.67 -2.20
C ILE A 52 -6.63 -8.70 -3.73
N GLU A 53 -6.49 -7.53 -4.37
CA GLU A 53 -6.37 -7.45 -5.83
C GLU A 53 -5.12 -8.19 -6.34
N GLN A 54 -3.98 -8.01 -5.69
CA GLN A 54 -2.72 -8.67 -6.08
C GLN A 54 -2.77 -10.19 -5.90
N LEU A 55 -3.43 -10.69 -4.86
CA LEU A 55 -3.43 -12.10 -4.50
C LEU A 55 -4.59 -12.91 -5.10
N PHE A 56 -5.75 -12.28 -5.26
CA PHE A 56 -7.00 -12.93 -5.64
C PHE A 56 -7.67 -12.29 -6.87
N GLY A 57 -7.07 -11.23 -7.43
CA GLY A 57 -7.58 -10.53 -8.60
C GLY A 57 -8.56 -9.41 -8.26
N LYS A 58 -8.75 -8.54 -9.26
CA LYS A 58 -9.57 -7.33 -9.15
C LYS A 58 -11.03 -7.59 -8.78
N GLU A 59 -11.62 -8.66 -9.30
CA GLU A 59 -13.01 -9.01 -9.03
C GLU A 59 -13.26 -9.28 -7.54
N LYS A 60 -12.36 -10.04 -6.89
CA LYS A 60 -12.46 -10.30 -5.45
C LYS A 60 -12.24 -9.03 -4.62
N SER A 61 -11.32 -8.16 -5.04
CA SER A 61 -11.13 -6.87 -4.37
C SER A 61 -12.38 -6.00 -4.43
N GLU A 62 -13.03 -5.90 -5.59
CA GLU A 62 -14.28 -5.15 -5.75
C GLU A 62 -15.47 -5.77 -4.99
N GLU A 63 -15.55 -7.11 -4.93
CA GLU A 63 -16.53 -7.81 -4.10
C GLU A 63 -16.40 -7.41 -2.62
N ILE A 64 -15.18 -7.46 -2.08
CA ILE A 64 -14.90 -7.09 -0.69
C ILE A 64 -15.11 -5.60 -0.45
N ARG A 65 -14.68 -4.73 -1.38
CA ARG A 65 -14.88 -3.28 -1.29
C ARG A 65 -16.36 -2.92 -1.11
N LYS A 66 -17.24 -3.58 -1.89
CA LYS A 66 -18.70 -3.39 -1.82
C LYS A 66 -19.27 -3.95 -0.52
N SER A 67 -18.83 -5.12 -0.06
CA SER A 67 -19.36 -5.75 1.16
C SER A 67 -19.08 -4.95 2.44
N ILE A 68 -18.00 -4.15 2.44
CA ILE A 68 -17.63 -3.27 3.56
C ILE A 68 -18.07 -1.81 3.38
N ILE A 69 -18.83 -1.49 2.32
CA ILE A 69 -19.35 -0.14 2.03
C ILE A 69 -18.23 0.91 1.99
N TYR A 70 -17.15 0.63 1.24
CA TYR A 70 -16.00 1.54 1.13
C TYR A 70 -15.94 2.28 -0.21
N GLY A 71 -15.82 3.61 -0.16
CA GLY A 71 -15.66 4.46 -1.36
C GLY A 71 -16.93 4.60 -2.21
N HIS A 72 -18.09 4.62 -1.57
CA HIS A 72 -19.35 5.08 -2.15
C HIS A 72 -19.45 6.60 -2.11
#